data_AF-A0A850DTZ3-F1
#
_entry.id   AF-A0A850DTZ3-F1
#
_cell.length_a   1.000
_cell.length_b   1.000
_cell.length_c   1.000
_cell.angle_alpha   90.00
_cell.angle_beta   90.00
_cell.angle_gamma   90.00
#
_symmetry.space_group_name_H-M   'P 1'
#
loop_
_entity.id
_entity.type
_entity.pdbx_description
1 polymer ?
#
loop_
_entity_poly.entity_id
_entity_poly.type
_entity_poly.pdbx_seq_one_letter_code
_entity_poly.pdbx_strand_id
1 'polypeptide(L)' 'MSRSSTASQLGQRIDAAIVARGTDTETVARAVGMPVVEFESRLRSGDISMPDIVRVGGFLRMAPTDLFGVAA' A
#
# COMPACT_ATOMS: atom_id res chain seq x y z
N MET A 1 -21.01 10.61 -2.62
CA MET A 1 -20.30 10.04 -1.45
C MET A 1 -19.53 8.79 -1.87
N SER A 2 -18.39 8.92 -2.57
CA SER A 2 -17.70 7.77 -3.22
C SER A 2 -16.19 7.68 -2.93
N ARG A 3 -15.61 8.62 -2.17
CA ARG A 3 -14.15 8.63 -1.90
C ARG A 3 -13.70 7.49 -0.97
N SER A 4 -14.57 7.07 -0.06
CA SER A 4 -14.26 5.99 0.89
C SER A 4 -14.06 4.63 0.20
N SER A 5 -14.71 4.39 -0.94
CA SER A 5 -14.62 3.13 -1.69
C SER A 5 -13.29 2.97 -2.45
N THR A 6 -12.77 4.07 -3.02
CA THR A 6 -11.51 4.03 -3.79
C THR A 6 -10.29 3.98 -2.87
N ALA A 7 -10.33 4.70 -1.76
CA ALA A 7 -9.26 4.71 -0.77
C ALA A 7 -9.09 3.32 -0.12
N SER A 8 -10.19 2.69 0.30
CA SER A 8 -10.17 1.32 0.81
C SER A 8 -9.70 0.29 -0.22
N GLN A 9 -10.01 0.47 -1.51
CA GLN A 9 -9.51 -0.37 -2.59
C GLN A 9 -7.98 -0.32 -2.77
N LEU A 10 -7.38 0.88 -2.63
CA LEU A 10 -5.94 1.05 -2.70
C LEU A 10 -5.23 0.28 -1.58
N GLY A 11 -5.72 0.42 -0.35
CA GLY A 11 -5.20 -0.30 0.80
C GLY A 11 -5.25 -1.83 0.62
N GLN A 12 -6.39 -2.34 0.14
CA GLN A 12 -6.55 -3.77 -0.18
C GLN A 12 -5.59 -4.25 -1.27
N ARG A 13 -5.33 -3.42 -2.30
CA ARG A 13 -4.37 -3.75 -3.37
C ARG A 13 -2.94 -3.83 -2.87
N ILE A 14 -2.55 -2.88 -2.02
CA ILE A 14 -1.22 -2.89 -1.41
C ILE A 14 -1.09 -4.14 -0.53
N ASP A 15 -2.07 -4.44 0.31
CA ASP A 15 -2.07 -5.63 1.16
C ASP A 15 -1.96 -6.93 0.34
N ALA A 16 -2.73 -7.04 -0.74
CA ALA A 16 -2.64 -8.17 -1.67
C ALA A 16 -1.26 -8.26 -2.35
N ALA A 17 -0.65 -7.13 -2.72
CA ALA A 17 0.69 -7.09 -3.32
C ALA A 17 1.77 -7.53 -2.33
N ILE A 18 1.65 -7.15 -1.05
CA ILE A 18 2.53 -7.59 0.04
C ILE A 18 2.50 -9.12 0.15
N VAL A 19 1.30 -9.71 0.24
CA VAL A 19 1.14 -11.16 0.32
C VAL A 19 1.65 -11.86 -0.94
N ALA A 20 1.34 -11.33 -2.13
CA ALA A 20 1.77 -11.91 -3.41
C ALA A 20 3.30 -11.94 -3.58
N ARG A 21 4.03 -11.06 -2.88
CA ARG A 21 5.50 -11.04 -2.85
C ARG A 21 6.11 -11.94 -1.79
N GLY A 22 5.29 -12.66 -1.01
CA GLY A 22 5.76 -13.57 0.03
C GLY A 22 6.39 -12.84 1.22
N THR A 23 5.95 -11.62 1.49
CA THR A 23 6.36 -10.82 2.66
C THR A 23 5.12 -10.44 3.48
N ASP A 24 5.34 -9.67 4.54
CA ASP A 24 4.30 -9.21 5.46
C ASP A 24 4.30 -7.68 5.66
N THR A 25 3.20 -7.19 6.21
CA THR A 25 2.94 -5.76 6.44
C THR A 25 3.96 -5.15 7.41
N GLU A 26 4.42 -5.92 8.40
CA GLU A 26 5.44 -5.48 9.37
C GLU A 26 6.79 -5.21 8.69
N THR A 27 7.23 -6.13 7.83
CA THR A 27 8.46 -6.04 7.06
C THR A 27 8.44 -4.83 6.13
N VAL A 28 7.30 -4.61 5.45
CA VAL A 28 7.12 -3.47 4.55
C VAL A 28 7.11 -2.16 5.33
N ALA A 29 6.37 -2.09 6.43
CA ALA A 29 6.33 -0.91 7.31
C ALA A 29 7.74 -0.52 7.79
N ARG A 30 8.52 -1.50 8.25
CA ARG A 30 9.93 -1.29 8.63
C ARG A 30 10.77 -0.80 7.46
N ALA A 31 10.64 -1.42 6.28
CA ALA A 31 11.41 -1.05 5.10
C ALA A 31 11.12 0.39 4.62
N VAL A 32 9.89 0.87 4.78
CA VAL A 32 9.51 2.24 4.42
C VAL A 32 9.68 3.25 5.57
N GLY A 33 10.18 2.80 6.72
CA GLY A 33 10.43 3.65 7.89
C GLY A 33 9.16 4.13 8.60
N MET A 34 8.07 3.37 8.51
CA MET A 34 6.78 3.69 9.12
C MET A 34 6.47 2.74 10.28
N PRO A 35 5.90 3.22 11.40
CA PRO A 35 5.37 2.34 12.44
C PRO A 35 4.31 1.38 11.89
N VAL A 36 4.36 0.10 12.25
CA VAL A 36 3.44 -0.94 11.74
C VAL A 36 1.98 -0.56 11.96
N VAL A 37 1.64 -0.11 13.17
CA VAL A 37 0.28 0.31 13.54
C VAL A 37 -0.21 1.49 12.68
N GLU A 38 0.70 2.42 12.36
CA GLU A 38 0.38 3.55 11.49
C GLU A 38 0.16 3.08 10.05
N PHE A 39 1.03 2.20 9.55
CA PHE A 39 0.90 1.65 8.20
C PHE A 39 -0.40 0.86 8.01
N GLU A 40 -0.75 -0.02 8.96
CA GLU A 40 -2.03 -0.74 8.94
C GLU A 40 -3.25 0.17 9.03
N SER A 41 -3.16 1.25 9.81
CA SER A 41 -4.21 2.26 9.91
C SER A 41 -4.41 2.95 8.55
N ARG A 42 -3.31 3.35 7.89
CA ARG A 42 -3.36 3.98 6.57
C ARG A 42 -3.81 3.02 5.47
N LEU A 43 -3.44 1.74 5.53
CA LEU A 43 -3.98 0.71 4.63
C LEU A 43 -5.49 0.57 4.79
N ARG A 44 -6.00 0.53 6.04
CA ARG A 44 -7.45 0.42 6.28
C ARG A 44 -8.23 1.67 5.88
N SER A 45 -7.70 2.86 6.15
CA SER A 45 -8.34 4.12 5.79
C SER A 45 -8.19 4.46 4.29
N GLY A 46 -7.17 3.89 3.64
CA GLY A 46 -6.75 4.26 2.30
C GLY A 46 -6.05 5.62 2.24
N ASP A 47 -5.71 6.21 3.39
CA ASP A 47 -4.99 7.48 3.52
C ASP A 47 -3.47 7.22 3.45
N ILE A 48 -3.06 6.58 2.36
CA ILE A 48 -1.66 6.38 2.03
C ILE A 48 -1.24 7.44 1.03
N SER A 49 -0.13 8.14 1.33
CA SER A 49 0.40 9.18 0.46
C SER A 49 1.12 8.59 -0.75
N MET A 50 1.14 9.30 -1.88
CA MET A 50 1.89 8.88 -3.07
C MET A 50 3.39 8.61 -2.78
N PRO A 51 4.12 9.44 -1.99
CA PRO A 51 5.47 9.10 -1.55
C PRO A 51 5.60 7.76 -0.84
N ASP A 52 4.63 7.41 0.02
CA ASP A 52 4.65 6.12 0.71
C ASP A 52 4.40 4.96 -0.26
N ILE A 53 3.53 5.14 -1.26
CA ILE A 53 3.29 4.13 -2.30
C ILE A 53 4.54 3.91 -3.14
N VAL A 54 5.26 4.97 -3.48
CA VAL A 54 6.54 4.85 -4.20
C VAL A 54 7.56 4.06 -3.37
N ARG A 55 7.65 4.31 -2.06
CA ARG A 55 8.54 3.54 -1.17
C ARG A 55 8.13 2.06 -1.07
N VAL A 56 6.84 1.80 -0.87
CA VAL A 56 6.29 0.44 -0.83
C VAL A 56 6.54 -0.28 -2.16
N GLY A 57 6.26 0.36 -3.29
CA GLY A 57 6.52 -0.18 -4.62
C GLY A 57 8.01 -0.46 -4.85
N GLY A 58 8.90 0.46 -4.45
CA GLY A 58 10.34 0.26 -4.50
C GLY A 58 10.80 -0.98 -3.72
N PHE A 59 10.26 -1.17 -2.52
CA PHE A 59 10.54 -2.37 -1.70
C PHE A 59 9.99 -3.65 -2.34
N LEU A 60 8.75 -3.62 -2.82
CA LEU A 60 8.09 -4.76 -3.47
C LEU A 60 8.58 -5.03 -4.90
N ARG A 61 9.49 -4.21 -5.43
CA ARG A 61 9.94 -4.20 -6.83
C ARG A 61 8.77 -4.12 -7.82
N MET A 62 7.82 -3.24 -7.54
CA MET A 62 6.62 -2.98 -8.33
C MET A 62 6.55 -1.51 -8.73
N ALA A 63 5.98 -1.23 -9.91
CA ALA A 63 5.72 0.14 -10.27
C ALA A 63 4.57 0.67 -9.39
N PRO A 64 4.59 1.95 -8.95
CA PRO A 64 3.49 2.53 -8.21
C PRO A 64 2.14 2.37 -8.93
N THR A 65 2.15 2.45 -10.27
CA THR A 65 0.98 2.24 -11.13
C THR A 65 0.34 0.88 -10.96
N ASP A 66 1.11 -0.16 -10.63
CA ASP A 66 0.61 -1.51 -10.38
C ASP A 66 -0.15 -1.57 -9.04
N LEU A 67 0.20 -0.70 -8.09
CA LEU A 67 -0.44 -0.58 -6.78
C LEU A 67 -1.70 0.30 -6.85
N PHE A 68 -1.67 1.39 -7.62
CA PHE A 68 -2.85 2.24 -7.85
C PHE A 68 -3.87 1.60 -8.79
N GLY A 69 -3.42 0.72 -9.68
CA GLY A 69 -4.19 0.05 -10.71
C GLY A 69 -5.14 1.00 -11.44
N VAL A 70 -4.58 1.83 -12.32
CA VAL A 70 -5.31 2.24 -13.52
C VAL A 70 -5.08 1.10 -14.51
N ALA A 71 -5.99 0.12 -14.54
CA ALA A 71 -6.05 -0.78 -15.68
C ALA A 71 -6.31 0.11 -16.91
N ALA A 72 -5.38 0.09 -17.86
CA ALA A 72 -5.61 0.62 -19.19
C ALA A 72 -6.74 -0.15 -19.89
#